data_AF-A0A7S1ACW4-F1
#
_entry.id   AF-A0A7S1ACW4-F1
#
_cell.length_a   1.000
_cell.length_b   1.000
_cell.length_c   1.000
_cell.angle_alpha   90.00
_cell.angle_beta   90.00
_cell.angle_gamma   90.00
#
_symmetry.space_group_name_H-M   'P 1'
#
loop_
_entity.id
_entity.type
_entity.pdbx_description
1 polymer ?
#
loop_
_entity_poly.entity_id
_entity_poly.type
_entity_poly.pdbx_seq_one_letter_code
_entity_poly.pdbx_strand_id
1 'polypeptide(L)'
;ARFYRGIGPALLQGPLLRFGDTAANAGVLAVFAGTEARDWPLPAKTAFASVLAASMRIVLLPVDTVKTVMQVEGQRGLPRLAAKFRAGGAPVLFRGAVASSAATLVSHYPWFTVFNVLDARLPHYQERRWQVLRNAGIGFAASVVSDTVSNSMRVLKTCRQTGSELSYASIA
;
A
#
# COMPACT_ATOMS: atom_id res chain seq x y z
N ALA A 1 -8.32 5.98 -26.71
CA ALA A 1 -8.76 6.01 -25.31
C ALA A 1 -7.57 5.80 -24.35
N ARG A 2 -7.25 6.80 -23.52
CA ARG A 2 -6.18 6.73 -22.49
C ARG A 2 -6.62 5.94 -21.25
N PHE A 3 -7.93 5.87 -21.00
CA PHE A 3 -8.55 5.38 -19.76
C PHE A 3 -8.28 3.89 -19.43
N TYR A 4 -8.20 3.02 -20.45
CA TYR A 4 -8.01 1.57 -20.25
C TYR A 4 -6.53 1.13 -20.33
N ARG A 5 -5.60 2.05 -20.53
CA ARG A 5 -4.17 1.70 -20.67
C ARG A 5 -3.62 1.26 -19.32
N GLY A 6 -3.08 0.04 -19.27
CA GLY A 6 -2.55 -0.57 -18.04
C GLY A 6 -3.60 -1.31 -17.19
N ILE A 7 -4.81 -1.56 -17.70
CA ILE A 7 -5.85 -2.31 -16.97
C ILE A 7 -5.41 -3.73 -16.63
N GLY A 8 -4.74 -4.45 -17.55
CA GLY A 8 -4.24 -5.81 -17.30
C GLY A 8 -3.28 -5.89 -16.10
N PRO A 9 -2.17 -5.13 -16.10
CA PRO A 9 -1.30 -5.03 -14.94
C PRO A 9 -2.03 -4.56 -13.67
N ALA A 10 -3.00 -3.64 -13.78
CA ALA A 10 -3.78 -3.18 -12.63
C ALA A 10 -4.67 -4.28 -12.02
N LEU A 11 -5.30 -5.11 -12.85
CA LEU A 11 -6.14 -6.22 -12.42
C LEU A 11 -5.35 -7.34 -11.76
N LEU A 12 -4.07 -7.51 -12.11
CA LEU A 12 -3.16 -8.40 -11.39
C LEU A 12 -2.68 -7.79 -10.08
N GLN A 13 -2.22 -6.54 -10.14
CA GLN A 13 -1.59 -5.87 -9.01
C GLN A 13 -2.55 -5.65 -7.84
N GLY A 14 -3.80 -5.24 -8.11
CA GLY A 14 -4.77 -4.89 -7.06
C GLY A 14 -5.05 -6.05 -6.09
N PRO A 15 -5.52 -7.20 -6.58
CA PRO A 15 -5.74 -8.39 -5.77
C PRO A 15 -4.47 -8.89 -5.07
N LEU A 16 -3.34 -8.95 -5.77
CA LEU A 16 -2.06 -9.41 -5.20
C LEU A 16 -1.64 -8.55 -4.01
N LEU A 17 -1.73 -7.23 -4.14
CA LEU A 17 -1.39 -6.32 -3.04
C LEU A 17 -2.33 -6.46 -1.85
N ARG A 18 -3.65 -6.50 -2.09
CA ARG A 18 -4.63 -6.63 -1.01
C ARG A 18 -4.50 -7.96 -0.28
N PHE A 19 -4.26 -9.03 -1.02
CA PHE A 19 -3.96 -10.33 -0.45
C PHE A 19 -2.66 -10.29 0.36
N GLY A 20 -1.59 -9.75 -0.22
CA GLY A 20 -0.29 -9.63 0.44
C GLY A 20 -0.36 -8.85 1.76
N ASP A 21 -1.01 -7.69 1.76
CA ASP A 21 -1.21 -6.86 2.96
C ASP A 21 -1.95 -7.64 4.07
N THR A 22 -3.04 -8.33 3.71
CA THR A 22 -3.85 -9.11 4.66
C THR A 22 -3.09 -10.35 5.16
N ALA A 23 -2.39 -11.06 4.25
CA ALA A 23 -1.60 -12.24 4.58
C ALA A 23 -0.40 -11.88 5.47
N ALA A 24 0.24 -10.72 5.23
CA ALA A 24 1.31 -10.23 6.08
C ALA A 24 0.80 -9.93 7.49
N ASN A 25 -0.35 -9.27 7.62
CA ASN A 25 -0.95 -9.00 8.93
C ASN A 25 -1.36 -10.29 9.66
N ALA A 26 -2.17 -11.14 9.03
CA ALA A 26 -2.63 -12.38 9.63
C ALA A 26 -1.46 -13.33 9.95
N GLY A 27 -0.50 -13.45 9.04
CA GLY A 27 0.68 -14.30 9.20
C GLY A 27 1.56 -13.86 10.35
N VAL A 28 1.87 -12.56 10.46
CA VAL A 28 2.67 -12.05 11.59
C VAL A 28 1.94 -12.24 12.91
N LEU A 29 0.64 -11.95 12.98
CA LEU A 29 -0.12 -12.19 14.21
C LEU A 29 -0.14 -13.67 14.60
N ALA A 30 -0.25 -14.59 13.63
CA ALA A 30 -0.21 -16.03 13.87
C ALA A 30 1.18 -16.50 14.37
N VAL A 31 2.26 -16.01 13.75
CA VAL A 31 3.63 -16.31 14.21
C VAL A 31 3.85 -15.82 15.64
N PHE A 32 3.46 -14.59 15.95
CA PHE A 32 3.61 -14.04 17.30
C PHE A 32 2.76 -14.80 18.33
N ALA A 33 1.57 -15.29 17.95
CA ALA A 33 0.72 -16.09 18.85
C ALA A 33 1.37 -17.42 19.28
N GLY A 34 2.26 -17.98 18.46
CA GLY A 34 2.99 -19.23 18.74
C GLY A 34 4.37 -19.06 19.38
N THR A 35 4.76 -17.84 19.76
CA THR A 35 6.08 -17.53 20.34
C THR A 35 5.95 -16.86 21.71
N GLU A 36 7.07 -16.67 22.41
CA GLU A 36 7.11 -15.94 23.69
C GLU A 36 6.67 -14.46 23.55
N ALA A 37 6.64 -13.92 22.32
CA ALA A 37 6.14 -12.58 22.03
C ALA A 37 4.61 -12.49 21.90
N ARG A 38 3.87 -13.53 22.33
CA ARG A 38 2.41 -13.57 22.29
C ARG A 38 1.75 -12.40 23.02
N ASP A 39 2.34 -11.90 24.10
CA ASP A 39 1.74 -10.83 24.91
C ASP A 39 2.23 -9.42 24.54
N TRP A 40 3.00 -9.31 23.45
CA TRP A 40 3.43 -7.99 22.97
C TRP A 40 2.25 -7.12 22.56
N PRO A 41 2.37 -5.79 22.72
CA PRO A 41 1.32 -4.87 22.33
C PRO A 41 1.00 -5.00 20.84
N LEU A 42 -0.29 -5.01 20.52
CA LEU A 42 -0.79 -5.23 19.16
C LEU A 42 -0.20 -4.28 18.10
N PRO A 43 0.02 -2.98 18.39
CA PRO A 43 0.73 -2.09 17.47
C PRO A 43 2.16 -2.56 17.17
N ALA A 44 2.90 -3.07 18.15
CA ALA A 44 4.26 -3.56 17.93
C ALA A 44 4.28 -4.76 16.97
N LYS A 45 3.36 -5.73 17.14
CA LYS A 45 3.20 -6.84 16.19
C LYS A 45 2.82 -6.35 14.78
N THR A 46 1.96 -5.34 14.73
CA THR A 46 1.50 -4.73 13.47
C THR A 46 2.63 -3.98 12.74
N ALA A 47 3.65 -3.50 13.46
CA ALA A 47 4.84 -2.91 12.84
C ALA A 47 5.61 -3.97 12.02
N PHE A 48 5.78 -5.19 12.55
CA PHE A 48 6.39 -6.30 11.80
C PHE A 48 5.57 -6.70 10.57
N ALA A 49 4.23 -6.75 10.71
CA ALA A 49 3.34 -6.97 9.57
C ALA A 49 3.54 -5.91 8.47
N SER A 50 3.73 -4.66 8.87
CA SER A 50 3.94 -3.54 7.94
C SER A 50 5.30 -3.61 7.24
N VAL A 51 6.35 -4.04 7.94
CA VAL A 51 7.65 -4.31 7.33
C VAL A 51 7.54 -5.43 6.30
N LEU A 52 6.88 -6.55 6.64
CA LEU A 52 6.68 -7.66 5.72
C LEU A 52 5.88 -7.25 4.48
N ALA A 53 4.80 -6.48 4.65
CA ALA A 53 4.02 -5.92 3.54
C ALA A 53 4.87 -4.97 2.68
N ALA A 54 5.69 -4.12 3.29
CA ALA A 54 6.59 -3.22 2.58
C ALA A 54 7.69 -3.95 1.79
N SER A 55 8.19 -5.08 2.30
CA SER A 55 9.12 -5.96 1.58
C SER A 55 8.45 -6.66 0.40
N MET A 56 7.23 -7.17 0.60
CA MET A 56 6.43 -7.79 -0.46
C MET A 56 6.14 -6.80 -1.60
N ARG A 57 5.94 -5.51 -1.27
CA ARG A 57 5.79 -4.44 -2.27
C ARG A 57 7.00 -4.30 -3.18
N ILE A 58 8.22 -4.52 -2.68
CA ILE A 58 9.43 -4.46 -3.51
C ILE A 58 9.39 -5.55 -4.59
N VAL A 59 8.93 -6.76 -4.24
CA VAL A 59 8.80 -7.88 -5.18
C VAL A 59 7.79 -7.59 -6.29
N LEU A 60 6.70 -6.89 -5.97
CA LEU A 60 5.66 -6.54 -6.95
C LEU A 60 5.95 -5.25 -7.74
N LEU A 61 6.98 -4.51 -7.37
CA LEU A 61 7.35 -3.24 -7.98
C LEU A 61 7.56 -3.29 -9.51
N PRO A 62 8.06 -4.38 -10.12
CA PRO A 62 8.10 -4.49 -11.58
C PRO A 62 6.73 -4.37 -12.24
N VAL A 63 5.68 -4.98 -11.65
CA VAL A 63 4.31 -4.92 -12.15
C VAL A 63 3.77 -3.49 -12.01
N ASP A 64 4.03 -2.85 -10.87
CA ASP A 64 3.67 -1.45 -10.59
C ASP A 64 4.32 -0.49 -11.58
N THR A 65 5.60 -0.73 -11.90
CA THR A 65 6.37 0.08 -12.84
C THR A 65 5.81 -0.04 -14.25
N VAL A 66 5.54 -1.27 -14.73
CA VAL A 66 4.92 -1.50 -16.04
C VAL A 66 3.57 -0.81 -16.12
N LYS A 67 2.70 -1.01 -15.10
CA LYS A 67 1.39 -0.35 -15.02
C LYS A 67 1.51 1.17 -15.10
N THR A 68 2.36 1.76 -14.25
CA THR A 68 2.50 3.22 -14.13
C THR A 68 3.03 3.82 -15.42
N VAL A 69 4.04 3.20 -16.05
CA VAL A 69 4.56 3.64 -17.34
C VAL A 69 3.47 3.57 -18.43
N MET A 70 2.69 2.49 -18.48
CA MET A 70 1.56 2.38 -19.44
C MET A 70 0.48 3.44 -19.20
N GLN A 71 0.21 3.80 -17.93
CA GLN A 71 -0.79 4.80 -17.56
C GLN A 71 -0.35 6.23 -17.89
N VAL A 72 0.93 6.56 -17.65
CA VAL A 72 1.51 7.90 -17.88
C VAL A 72 1.83 8.13 -19.37
N GLU A 73 2.59 7.22 -19.97
CA GLU A 73 3.17 7.38 -21.33
C GLU A 73 2.25 6.83 -22.42
N GLY A 74 1.22 6.07 -22.03
CA GLY A 74 0.25 5.52 -22.95
C GLY A 74 0.85 4.53 -23.96
N GLN A 75 0.57 4.73 -25.25
CA GLN A 75 1.02 3.87 -26.35
C GLN A 75 2.55 3.77 -26.45
N ARG A 76 3.29 4.81 -26.03
CA ARG A 76 4.75 4.83 -26.06
C ARG A 76 5.39 4.22 -24.81
N GLY A 77 4.59 3.82 -23.81
CA GLY A 77 5.08 3.36 -22.52
C GLY A 77 5.93 2.10 -22.58
N LEU A 78 5.41 1.02 -23.16
CA LEU A 78 6.14 -0.26 -23.23
C LEU A 78 7.43 -0.17 -24.08
N PRO A 79 7.43 0.43 -25.29
CA PRO A 79 8.67 0.60 -26.05
C PRO A 79 9.73 1.41 -25.30
N ARG A 80 9.32 2.49 -24.61
CA ARG A 80 10.23 3.31 -23.79
C ARG A 80 10.79 2.53 -22.60
N LEU A 81 9.94 1.76 -21.91
CA LEU A 81 10.39 0.92 -20.80
C LEU A 81 11.34 -0.17 -21.27
N ALA A 82 11.05 -0.82 -22.40
CA ALA A 82 11.91 -1.85 -22.99
C ALA A 82 13.28 -1.28 -23.39
N ALA A 83 13.32 -0.08 -23.98
CA ALA A 83 14.58 0.60 -24.28
C ALA A 83 15.39 0.89 -23.00
N LYS A 84 14.75 1.42 -21.95
CA LYS A 84 15.41 1.64 -20.65
C LYS A 84 15.89 0.35 -20.02
N PHE A 85 15.10 -0.72 -20.08
CA PHE A 85 15.45 -2.03 -19.56
C PHE A 85 16.64 -2.64 -20.32
N ARG A 86 16.70 -2.51 -21.66
CA ARG A 86 17.85 -2.95 -22.46
C ARG A 86 19.13 -2.19 -22.11
N ALA A 87 19.01 -0.89 -21.82
CA ALA A 87 20.16 -0.05 -21.48
C ALA A 87 20.64 -0.23 -20.02
N GLY A 88 19.72 -0.45 -19.07
CA GLY A 88 20.02 -0.42 -17.63
C GLY A 88 19.69 -1.70 -16.84
N GLY A 89 19.20 -2.74 -17.51
CA GLY A 89 18.86 -4.03 -16.91
C GLY A 89 17.69 -4.02 -15.93
N ALA A 90 17.61 -5.08 -15.12
CA ALA A 90 16.55 -5.29 -14.12
C ALA A 90 16.37 -4.16 -13.10
N PRO A 91 17.41 -3.47 -12.58
CA PRO A 91 17.26 -2.39 -11.61
C PRO A 91 16.34 -1.24 -12.07
N VAL A 92 16.16 -1.06 -13.39
CA VAL A 92 15.24 -0.07 -13.96
C VAL A 92 13.80 -0.28 -13.47
N LEU A 93 13.38 -1.54 -13.27
CA LEU A 93 12.03 -1.89 -12.81
C LEU A 93 11.82 -1.66 -11.31
N PHE A 94 12.90 -1.42 -10.56
CA PHE A 94 12.88 -1.19 -9.11
C PHE A 94 13.14 0.28 -8.73
N ARG A 95 13.15 1.18 -9.71
CA ARG A 95 13.31 2.61 -9.45
C ARG A 95 12.14 3.11 -8.60
N GLY A 96 12.46 3.67 -7.43
CA GLY A 96 11.46 4.12 -6.45
C GLY A 96 11.07 3.06 -5.41
N ALA A 97 11.79 1.93 -5.31
CA ALA A 97 11.51 0.89 -4.32
C ALA A 97 11.43 1.43 -2.88
N VAL A 98 12.43 2.21 -2.46
CA VAL A 98 12.45 2.80 -1.11
C VAL A 98 11.23 3.70 -0.88
N ALA A 99 10.89 4.55 -1.85
CA ALA A 99 9.74 5.43 -1.75
C ALA A 99 8.42 4.64 -1.70
N SER A 100 8.31 3.55 -2.47
CA SER A 100 7.15 2.64 -2.49
C SER A 100 6.99 1.90 -1.16
N SER A 101 8.09 1.38 -0.60
CA SER A 101 8.10 0.72 0.71
C SER A 101 7.78 1.71 1.83
N ALA A 102 8.34 2.92 1.82
CA ALA A 102 8.01 3.96 2.79
C ALA A 102 6.52 4.36 2.72
N ALA A 103 5.99 4.57 1.51
CA ALA A 103 4.57 4.84 1.32
C ALA A 103 3.70 3.67 1.82
N THR A 104 4.17 2.43 1.64
CA THR A 104 3.49 1.25 2.17
C THR A 104 3.48 1.27 3.69
N LEU A 105 4.60 1.55 4.36
CA LEU A 105 4.65 1.62 5.82
C LEU A 105 3.71 2.68 6.37
N VAL A 106 3.74 3.90 5.82
CA VAL A 106 2.95 5.04 6.29
C VAL A 106 1.44 4.83 6.10
N SER A 107 1.02 4.06 5.09
CA SER A 107 -0.40 3.71 4.91
C SER A 107 -0.80 2.41 5.63
N HIS A 108 0.01 1.36 5.54
CA HIS A 108 -0.31 0.04 6.06
C HIS A 108 -0.33 0.01 7.59
N TYR A 109 0.67 0.63 8.22
CA TYR A 109 0.82 0.58 9.68
C TYR A 109 -0.36 1.21 10.42
N PRO A 110 -0.79 2.46 10.13
CA PRO A 110 -1.94 3.05 10.80
C PRO A 110 -3.24 2.29 10.50
N TRP A 111 -3.43 1.84 9.26
CA TRP A 111 -4.64 1.11 8.87
C TRP A 111 -4.81 -0.17 9.68
N PHE A 112 -3.80 -1.06 9.65
CA PHE A 112 -3.89 -2.34 10.36
C PHE A 112 -3.81 -2.17 11.87
N THR A 113 -3.15 -1.14 12.38
CA THR A 113 -3.14 -0.89 13.83
C THR A 113 -4.54 -0.57 14.33
N VAL A 114 -5.24 0.36 13.66
CA VAL A 114 -6.63 0.70 14.00
C VAL A 114 -7.53 -0.51 13.80
N PHE A 115 -7.40 -1.21 12.68
CA PHE A 115 -8.18 -2.42 12.39
C PHE A 115 -8.02 -3.46 13.50
N ASN A 116 -6.79 -3.86 13.82
CA ASN A 116 -6.49 -4.90 14.79
C ASN A 116 -6.93 -4.48 16.21
N VAL A 117 -6.72 -3.22 16.60
CA VAL A 117 -7.13 -2.72 17.93
C VAL A 117 -8.65 -2.69 18.08
N LEU A 118 -9.37 -2.20 17.06
CA LEU A 118 -10.83 -2.20 17.09
C LEU A 118 -11.39 -3.62 17.01
N ASP A 119 -10.78 -4.49 16.21
CA ASP A 119 -11.18 -5.89 16.11
C ASP A 119 -11.02 -6.64 17.44
N ALA A 120 -9.94 -6.37 18.18
CA ALA A 120 -9.72 -6.97 19.49
C ALA A 120 -10.64 -6.43 20.61
N ARG A 121 -11.18 -5.21 20.45
CA ARG A 121 -11.98 -4.54 21.49
C ARG A 121 -13.49 -4.59 21.27
N LEU A 122 -13.93 -4.64 20.01
CA LEU A 122 -15.35 -4.65 19.67
C LEU A 122 -15.90 -6.08 19.71
N PRO A 123 -17.11 -6.29 20.29
CA PRO A 123 -17.69 -7.62 20.41
C PRO A 123 -17.90 -8.27 19.04
N HIS A 124 -17.73 -9.60 18.99
CA HIS A 124 -18.02 -10.39 17.80
C HIS A 124 -19.48 -10.84 17.83
N TYR A 125 -20.16 -10.66 16.69
CA TYR A 125 -21.56 -11.03 16.53
C TYR A 125 -21.69 -12.35 15.79
N GLN A 126 -22.69 -13.18 16.12
CA GLN A 126 -22.94 -14.43 15.39
C GLN A 126 -23.70 -14.19 14.07
N GLU A 127 -24.60 -13.21 14.04
CA GLU A 127 -25.38 -12.91 12.84
C GLU A 127 -24.54 -12.19 11.77
N ARG A 128 -24.63 -12.68 10.53
CA ARG A 128 -23.87 -12.15 9.39
C ARG A 128 -24.03 -10.64 9.19
N ARG A 129 -25.26 -10.10 9.31
CA ARG A 129 -25.52 -8.67 9.11
C ARG A 129 -24.70 -7.79 10.07
N TRP A 130 -24.58 -8.22 11.33
CA TRP A 130 -23.84 -7.49 12.36
C TRP A 130 -22.33 -7.66 12.21
N GLN A 131 -21.86 -8.83 11.76
CA GLN A 131 -20.45 -9.03 11.40
C GLN A 131 -20.03 -8.09 10.26
N VAL A 132 -20.84 -8.02 9.19
CA VAL A 132 -20.56 -7.15 8.05
C VAL A 132 -20.57 -5.68 8.45
N LEU A 133 -21.58 -5.23 9.20
CA LEU A 133 -21.66 -3.84 9.65
C LEU A 133 -20.47 -3.47 10.55
N ARG A 134 -20.11 -4.34 11.48
CA ARG A 134 -18.94 -4.17 12.35
C ARG A 134 -17.66 -4.05 11.52
N ASN A 135 -17.39 -5.00 10.63
CA ASN A 135 -16.17 -5.01 9.83
C ASN A 135 -16.10 -3.81 8.88
N ALA A 136 -17.23 -3.39 8.31
CA ALA A 136 -17.33 -2.19 7.50
C ALA A 136 -17.01 -0.92 8.33
N GLY A 137 -17.56 -0.81 9.55
CA GLY A 137 -17.27 0.30 10.46
C GLY A 137 -15.80 0.37 10.88
N ILE A 138 -15.21 -0.79 11.22
CA ILE A 138 -13.78 -0.88 11.56
C ILE A 138 -12.92 -0.50 10.35
N GLY A 139 -13.22 -1.06 9.17
CA GLY A 139 -12.49 -0.77 7.94
C GLY A 139 -12.60 0.71 7.54
N PHE A 140 -13.76 1.33 7.75
CA PHE A 140 -13.96 2.77 7.54
C PHE A 140 -13.08 3.60 8.49
N ALA A 141 -13.12 3.33 9.79
CA ALA A 141 -12.30 4.04 10.78
C ALA A 141 -10.79 3.89 10.49
N ALA A 142 -10.35 2.67 10.17
CA ALA A 142 -8.97 2.39 9.77
C ALA A 142 -8.56 3.19 8.52
N SER A 143 -9.46 3.31 7.55
CA SER A 143 -9.22 4.06 6.32
C SER A 143 -9.11 5.56 6.60
N VAL A 144 -10.01 6.13 7.42
CA VAL A 144 -9.94 7.55 7.81
C VAL A 144 -8.58 7.87 8.44
N VAL A 145 -8.15 7.10 9.44
CA VAL A 145 -6.88 7.35 10.13
C VAL A 145 -5.68 7.20 9.17
N SER A 146 -5.65 6.12 8.39
CA SER A 146 -4.58 5.89 7.41
C SER A 146 -4.50 6.98 6.35
N ASP A 147 -5.65 7.43 5.83
CA ASP A 147 -5.69 8.46 4.81
C ASP A 147 -5.26 9.81 5.38
N THR A 148 -5.65 10.16 6.62
CA THR A 148 -5.15 11.37 7.29
C THR A 148 -3.63 11.36 7.43
N VAL A 149 -3.05 10.24 7.88
CA VAL A 149 -1.59 10.11 8.07
C VAL A 149 -0.85 10.12 6.73
N SER A 150 -1.37 9.44 5.72
CA SER A 150 -0.69 9.29 4.42
C SER A 150 -0.95 10.45 3.45
N ASN A 151 -1.87 11.37 3.76
CA ASN A 151 -2.25 12.44 2.84
C ASN A 151 -1.07 13.35 2.47
N SER A 152 -0.22 13.71 3.44
CA SER A 152 0.96 14.55 3.21
C SER A 152 1.90 13.96 2.16
N MET A 153 2.12 12.63 2.20
CA MET A 153 2.90 11.93 1.19
C MET A 153 2.22 11.92 -0.18
N ARG A 154 0.88 11.84 -0.23
CA ARG A 154 0.13 11.90 -1.49
C ARG A 154 0.23 13.28 -2.13
N VAL A 155 0.16 14.34 -1.33
CA VAL A 155 0.38 15.72 -1.79
C VAL A 155 1.79 15.88 -2.34
N LEU A 156 2.82 15.50 -1.58
CA LEU A 156 4.21 15.58 -2.03
C LEU A 156 4.45 14.79 -3.32
N LYS A 157 3.91 13.56 -3.39
CA LYS A 157 3.96 12.73 -4.60
C LYS A 157 3.34 13.46 -5.78
N THR A 158 2.16 14.05 -5.60
CA THR A 158 1.44 14.75 -6.67
C THR A 158 2.23 15.96 -7.16
N CYS A 159 2.71 16.83 -6.26
CA CYS A 159 3.50 18.00 -6.63
C CYS A 159 4.77 17.64 -7.40
N ARG A 160 5.48 16.58 -6.98
CA ARG A 160 6.66 16.08 -7.72
C ARG A 160 6.30 15.47 -9.07
N GLN A 161 5.11 14.87 -9.21
CA GLN A 161 4.65 14.28 -10.47
C GLN A 161 4.12 15.33 -11.47
N THR A 162 3.57 16.45 -10.99
CA THR A 162 3.05 17.55 -11.81
C THR A 162 4.07 18.62 -12.13
N GLY A 163 5.23 18.63 -11.46
CA GLY A 163 6.26 19.65 -11.64
C GLY A 163 5.87 21.02 -11.07
N SER A 164 4.82 21.08 -10.25
CA SER A 164 4.41 22.30 -9.56
C SER A 164 5.28 22.49 -8.31
N GLU A 165 6.15 23.50 -8.32
CA GLU A 165 6.90 23.93 -7.14
C GLU A 165 5.91 24.48 -6.09
N LEU A 166 5.93 23.91 -4.89
CA LEU A 166 5.20 24.44 -3.74
C LEU A 166 6.00 25.60 -3.15
N SER A 167 5.72 26.82 -3.57
CA SER A 167 6.06 28.01 -2.78
C SER A 167 4.85 28.38 -1.94
N TYR A 168 4.89 28.10 -0.63
CA TYR A 168 3.94 28.70 0.31
C TYR A 168 4.18 30.21 0.47
N ALA A 169 5.34 30.71 0.03
CA ALA A 169 5.69 32.13 0.06
C ALA A 169 5.03 32.96 -1.07
N SER A 170 4.40 32.33 -2.06
CA SER A 170 3.67 33.03 -3.12
C SER A 170 2.16 33.13 -2.88
N ILE A 171 1.68 32.77 -1.69
CA ILE A 171 0.27 32.88 -1.28
C ILE A 171 0.14 33.70 0.02
N ALA A 172 1.06 34.64 0.25
CA ALA A 172 0.97 35.65 1.31
C ALA A 172 1.15 37.05 0.72
#